data_AF-N8X7W6-F1
#
_entry.id   AF-N8X7W6-F1
#
_cell.length_a   1.000
_cell.length_b   1.000
_cell.length_c   1.000
_cell.angle_alpha   90.00
_cell.angle_beta   90.00
_cell.angle_gamma   90.00
#
_symmetry.space_group_name_H-M   'P 1'
#
loop_
_entity.id
_entity.type
_entity.pdbx_description
1 polymer ?
#
loop_
_entity_poly.entity_id
_entity_poly.type
_entity_poly.pdbx_seq_one_letter_code
_entity_poly.pdbx_strand_id
1 'polypeptide(L)'
;MYGQIFFLIPFFIFLTGCFPVYKTQKPQLTVNVVNERGVAIPNVKVVLVTSVRPAKIDDQYDEKYSNQIGVVNFEKQAQWKVESLMIHGVQFYDWHLCVAKEGYITQDFIDVNKNEQIKIILKQGNTPSRQYAYQC
;
A
#
# COMPACT_ATOMS: atom_id res chain seq x y z
N MET A 1 44.00 -26.27 -2.31
CA MET A 1 43.12 -26.43 -1.13
C MET A 1 42.17 -25.23 -0.97
N TYR A 2 41.52 -24.78 -2.06
CA TYR A 2 40.59 -23.62 -2.06
C TYR A 2 39.16 -24.00 -2.50
N GLY A 3 38.96 -25.22 -3.02
CA GLY A 3 37.65 -25.68 -3.51
C GLY A 3 36.63 -26.02 -2.42
N GLN A 4 37.07 -26.20 -1.17
CA GLN A 4 36.21 -26.62 -0.06
C GLN A 4 35.56 -25.44 0.70
N ILE A 5 36.10 -24.23 0.53
CA ILE A 5 35.58 -23.00 1.16
C ILE A 5 34.32 -22.50 0.44
N PHE A 6 34.22 -22.69 -0.88
CA PHE A 6 33.06 -22.24 -1.67
C PHE A 6 31.75 -22.96 -1.31
N PHE A 7 31.82 -24.19 -0.79
CA PHE A 7 30.63 -24.97 -0.44
C PHE A 7 30.11 -24.73 1.00
N LEU A 8 30.96 -24.18 1.88
CA LEU A 8 30.61 -23.97 3.30
C LEU A 8 29.78 -22.69 3.53
N ILE A 9 29.98 -21.67 2.70
CA ILE A 9 29.28 -20.38 2.79
C ILE A 9 27.75 -20.51 2.65
N PRO A 10 27.20 -21.21 1.62
CA PRO A 10 25.75 -21.36 1.53
C PRO A 10 25.17 -22.16 2.70
N PHE A 11 25.89 -23.17 3.21
CA PHE A 11 25.41 -24.01 4.32
C PHE A 11 25.27 -23.23 5.64
N PHE A 12 26.21 -22.34 5.95
CA PHE A 12 26.12 -21.48 7.15
C PHE A 12 24.98 -20.47 7.09
N ILE A 13 24.60 -19.98 5.90
CA ILE A 13 23.47 -19.05 5.74
C ILE A 13 22.14 -19.76 6.08
N PHE A 14 21.96 -21.01 5.63
CA PHE A 14 20.76 -21.80 5.93
C PHE A 14 20.59 -22.12 7.43
N LEU A 15 21.68 -22.27 8.18
CA LEU A 15 21.64 -22.58 9.62
C LEU A 15 21.11 -21.42 10.49
N THR A 16 21.17 -20.18 10.01
CA THR A 16 20.71 -19.01 10.80
C THR A 16 19.19 -18.81 10.78
N GLY A 17 18.47 -19.50 9.88
CA GLY A 17 17.04 -19.31 9.69
C GLY A 17 16.65 -17.93 9.15
N CYS A 18 17.62 -17.09 8.77
CA CYS A 18 17.41 -15.80 8.13
C CYS A 18 17.56 -15.94 6.61
N PHE A 19 16.71 -15.28 5.84
CA PHE A 19 16.74 -15.34 4.39
C PHE A 19 16.39 -13.98 3.77
N PRO A 20 17.07 -13.59 2.68
CA PRO A 20 16.71 -12.40 1.94
C PRO A 20 15.44 -12.66 1.12
N VAL A 21 14.54 -11.69 1.09
CA VAL A 21 13.32 -11.70 0.28
C VAL A 21 13.06 -10.32 -0.29
N TYR A 22 12.72 -10.26 -1.57
CA TYR A 22 12.33 -9.01 -2.22
C TYR A 22 10.84 -8.76 -1.98
N LYS A 23 10.50 -7.69 -1.25
CA LYS A 23 9.11 -7.39 -0.88
C LYS A 23 8.64 -6.07 -1.47
N THR A 24 7.42 -6.10 -1.99
CA THR A 24 6.67 -4.89 -2.33
C THR A 24 6.06 -4.34 -1.06
N GLN A 25 6.41 -3.10 -0.72
CA GLN A 25 5.86 -2.38 0.44
C GLN A 25 4.74 -1.44 0.03
N LYS A 26 4.79 -0.90 -1.19
CA LYS A 26 3.74 -0.07 -1.78
C LYS A 26 3.52 -0.55 -3.22
N PRO A 27 2.28 -0.88 -3.62
CA PRO A 27 2.00 -1.34 -4.96
C PRO A 27 2.07 -0.17 -5.95
N GLN A 28 2.31 -0.48 -7.22
CA GLN A 28 1.95 0.45 -8.28
C GLN A 28 0.43 0.46 -8.39
N LEU A 29 -0.17 1.64 -8.39
CA LEU A 29 -1.62 1.75 -8.39
C LEU A 29 -2.09 3.04 -9.09
N THR A 30 -3.01 2.89 -10.03
CA THR A 30 -3.73 4.00 -10.65
C THR A 30 -5.17 4.03 -10.17
N VAL A 31 -5.62 5.17 -9.66
CA VAL A 31 -6.98 5.37 -9.16
C VAL A 31 -7.70 6.37 -10.06
N ASN A 32 -8.84 5.95 -10.61
CA ASN A 32 -9.73 6.78 -11.42
C ASN A 32 -10.96 7.14 -10.59
N VAL A 33 -11.11 8.41 -10.23
CA VAL A 33 -12.22 8.90 -9.42
C VAL A 33 -13.26 9.59 -10.31
N VAL A 34 -14.49 9.07 -10.25
CA VAL A 34 -15.63 9.59 -11.02
C VAL A 34 -16.86 9.76 -10.13
N ASN A 35 -17.85 10.52 -10.58
CA ASN A 35 -19.17 10.55 -9.97
C ASN A 35 -20.09 9.43 -10.49
N GLU A 36 -21.32 9.37 -9.98
CA GLU A 36 -22.34 8.38 -10.38
C GLU A 36 -22.72 8.45 -11.87
N ARG A 37 -22.46 9.58 -12.53
CA ARG A 37 -22.67 9.77 -13.97
C ARG A 37 -21.44 9.42 -14.81
N GLY A 38 -20.36 8.95 -14.17
CA GLY A 38 -19.09 8.61 -14.83
C GLY A 38 -18.21 9.81 -15.17
N VAL A 39 -18.54 11.01 -14.70
CA VAL A 39 -17.72 12.22 -14.93
C VAL A 39 -16.57 12.24 -13.93
N ALA A 40 -15.35 12.50 -14.44
CA ALA A 40 -14.15 12.62 -13.62
C ALA A 40 -14.26 13.74 -12.56
N ILE A 41 -13.75 13.47 -11.35
CA ILE A 41 -13.76 14.45 -10.26
C ILE A 41 -12.31 14.87 -9.96
N PRO A 42 -11.95 16.14 -10.16
CA PRO A 42 -10.62 16.64 -9.82
C PRO A 42 -10.48 17.02 -8.34
N ASN A 43 -9.24 17.12 -7.88
CA ASN A 43 -8.87 17.53 -6.53
C ASN A 43 -9.54 16.69 -5.43
N VAL A 44 -9.70 15.39 -5.67
CA VAL A 44 -10.16 14.40 -4.67
C VAL A 44 -8.95 13.91 -3.89
N LYS A 45 -9.01 13.97 -2.56
CA LYS A 45 -7.98 13.40 -1.69
C LYS A 45 -8.07 11.88 -1.74
N VAL A 46 -6.97 11.23 -2.11
CA VAL A 46 -6.82 9.78 -2.14
C VAL A 46 -5.59 9.44 -1.30
N VAL A 47 -5.80 8.66 -0.24
CA VAL A 47 -4.73 8.21 0.65
C VAL A 47 -4.56 6.71 0.47
N LEU A 48 -3.36 6.27 0.12
CA LEU A 48 -2.95 4.89 0.14
C LEU A 48 -2.34 4.56 1.49
N VAL A 49 -3.00 3.68 2.23
CA VAL A 49 -2.57 3.22 3.55
C VAL A 49 -1.86 1.89 3.39
N THR A 50 -0.66 1.79 3.94
CA THR A 50 0.15 0.56 3.99
C THR A 50 0.25 0.10 5.44
N SER A 51 -0.36 -1.04 5.71
CA SER A 51 -0.27 -1.70 7.02
C SER A 51 0.75 -2.83 6.97
N VAL A 52 1.46 -3.03 8.08
CA VAL A 52 2.46 -4.10 8.23
C VAL A 52 2.04 -5.04 9.35
N ARG A 53 2.10 -6.35 9.10
CA ARG A 53 1.83 -7.40 10.09
C ARG A 53 3.00 -8.39 10.14
N PRO A 54 3.28 -9.06 11.27
CA PRO A 54 2.63 -8.95 12.57
C PRO A 54 3.20 -7.82 13.47
N ALA A 55 4.37 -7.27 13.15
CA ALA A 55 4.95 -6.17 13.91
C ALA A 55 4.05 -4.93 13.82
N LYS A 56 3.55 -4.42 14.96
CA LYS A 56 2.84 -3.14 15.03
C LYS A 56 3.83 -2.00 14.83
N ILE A 57 4.12 -1.72 13.56
CA ILE A 57 4.67 -0.43 13.12
C ILE A 57 3.47 0.45 12.77
N ASP A 58 3.58 1.75 12.98
CA ASP A 58 2.55 2.68 12.49
C ASP A 58 2.33 2.50 11.00
N ASP A 59 1.06 2.52 10.59
CA ASP A 59 0.69 2.48 9.18
C ASP A 59 1.36 3.63 8.43
N GLN A 60 1.73 3.39 7.17
CA GLN A 60 2.27 4.43 6.30
C GLN A 60 1.17 5.00 5.41
N TYR A 61 1.18 6.31 5.21
CA TYR A 61 0.16 7.04 4.47
C TYR A 61 0.80 7.79 3.30
N ASP A 62 0.36 7.51 2.08
CA ASP A 62 0.73 8.26 0.87
C ASP A 62 -0.51 9.04 0.39
N GLU A 63 -0.51 10.35 0.65
CA GLU A 63 -1.61 11.24 0.28
C GLU A 63 -1.35 11.90 -1.08
N LYS A 64 -2.33 11.80 -1.98
CA LYS A 64 -2.32 12.48 -3.27
C LYS A 64 -3.71 13.04 -3.59
N TYR A 65 -3.73 13.96 -4.56
CA TYR A 65 -4.97 14.55 -5.08
C TYR A 65 -5.17 14.14 -6.54
N SER A 66 -6.43 13.85 -6.91
CA SER A 66 -6.77 13.57 -8.30
C SER A 66 -6.51 14.79 -9.20
N ASN A 67 -5.94 14.54 -10.37
CA ASN A 67 -5.68 15.58 -11.36
C ASN A 67 -6.98 16.02 -12.07
N GLN A 68 -6.87 16.90 -13.08
CA GLN A 68 -8.02 17.43 -13.84
C GLN A 68 -8.88 16.35 -14.53
N ILE A 69 -8.30 15.18 -14.84
CA ILE A 69 -9.01 14.04 -15.44
C ILE A 69 -9.43 12.99 -14.40
N GLY A 70 -9.36 13.32 -13.11
CA GLY A 70 -9.80 12.46 -12.00
C GLY A 70 -8.86 11.31 -11.68
N VAL A 71 -7.58 11.38 -12.08
CA VAL A 71 -6.61 10.29 -11.93
C VAL A 71 -5.60 10.57 -10.82
N VAL A 72 -5.28 9.56 -10.03
CA VAL A 72 -4.16 9.52 -9.07
C VAL A 72 -3.26 8.33 -9.39
N ASN A 73 -1.94 8.54 -9.36
CA ASN A 73 -0.96 7.47 -9.56
C ASN A 73 -0.05 7.31 -8.35
N PHE A 74 0.08 6.08 -7.86
CA PHE A 74 1.04 5.66 -6.84
C PHE A 74 2.13 4.81 -7.49
N GLU A 75 3.37 5.12 -7.18
CA GLU A 75 4.53 4.40 -7.69
C GLU A 75 4.84 3.20 -6.81
N LYS A 76 5.33 2.12 -7.43
CA LYS A 76 5.78 0.93 -6.69
C LYS A 76 6.96 1.27 -5.79
N GLN A 77 6.92 0.79 -4.56
CA GLN A 77 8.08 0.73 -3.69
C GLN A 77 8.32 -0.72 -3.27
N ALA A 78 9.47 -1.26 -3.64
CA ALA A 78 9.88 -2.61 -3.30
C ALA A 78 11.37 -2.65 -2.96
N GLN A 79 11.72 -3.43 -1.93
CA GLN A 79 13.09 -3.53 -1.44
C GLN A 79 13.42 -4.94 -0.95
N TRP A 80 14.71 -5.26 -0.97
CA TRP A 80 15.24 -6.45 -0.31
C TRP A 80 15.15 -6.29 1.21
N LYS A 81 14.60 -7.30 1.87
CA LYS A 81 14.57 -7.42 3.33
C LYS A 81 15.16 -8.74 3.75
N VAL A 82 15.74 -8.78 4.94
CA VAL A 82 16.11 -10.04 5.60
C VAL A 82 14.98 -10.40 6.54
N GLU A 83 14.41 -11.57 6.34
CA GLU A 83 13.36 -12.15 7.20
C GLU A 83 13.88 -13.38 7.92
N SER A 84 13.15 -13.81 8.93
CA SER A 84 13.52 -14.96 9.74
C SER A 84 12.37 -15.95 9.82
N LEU A 85 12.72 -17.24 9.91
CA LEU A 85 11.78 -18.34 10.17
C LEU A 85 11.31 -18.38 11.64
N MET A 86 11.80 -17.49 12.50
CA MET A 86 11.29 -17.31 13.86
C MET A 86 9.85 -16.80 13.86
N ILE A 87 9.12 -17.01 14.96
CA ILE A 87 7.77 -16.50 15.14
C ILE A 87 7.80 -14.97 14.95
N HIS A 88 6.94 -14.45 14.07
CA HIS A 88 6.87 -13.04 13.64
C HIS A 88 8.05 -12.51 12.81
N GLY A 89 8.98 -13.37 12.36
CA GLY A 89 10.13 -12.98 11.54
C GLY A 89 9.81 -12.65 10.08
N VAL A 90 8.56 -12.85 9.65
CA VAL A 90 8.05 -12.58 8.29
C VAL A 90 7.06 -11.41 8.33
N GLN A 91 7.30 -10.37 7.52
CA GLN A 91 6.44 -9.20 7.42
C GLN A 91 5.48 -9.30 6.23
N PHE A 92 4.19 -9.13 6.47
CA PHE A 92 3.17 -9.02 5.44
C PHE A 92 2.72 -7.56 5.32
N TYR A 93 2.46 -7.13 4.09
CA TYR A 93 2.00 -5.78 3.77
C TYR A 93 0.57 -5.88 3.25
N ASP A 94 -0.29 -5.02 3.76
CA ASP A 94 -1.67 -4.88 3.32
C ASP A 94 -1.92 -3.44 2.91
N TRP A 95 -2.77 -3.25 1.89
CA TRP A 95 -3.02 -1.94 1.32
C TRP A 95 -4.51 -1.68 1.21
N HIS A 96 -4.91 -0.48 1.60
CA HIS A 96 -6.25 0.01 1.36
C HIS A 96 -6.23 1.49 0.99
N LEU A 97 -7.27 1.94 0.29
CA LEU A 97 -7.48 3.33 -0.03
C LEU A 97 -8.53 3.96 0.88
N CYS A 98 -8.36 5.26 1.03
CA CYS A 98 -9.26 6.16 1.69
C CYS A 98 -9.47 7.36 0.76
N VAL A 99 -10.72 7.71 0.45
CA VAL A 99 -11.05 8.72 -0.56
C VAL A 99 -12.06 9.72 -0.03
N ALA A 100 -11.69 11.00 -0.08
CA ALA A 100 -12.52 12.10 0.41
C ALA A 100 -12.54 13.31 -0.54
N LYS A 101 -13.71 13.93 -0.60
CA LYS A 101 -13.94 15.20 -1.28
C LYS A 101 -15.14 15.89 -0.62
N GLU A 102 -15.02 17.19 -0.37
CA GLU A 102 -16.16 17.99 0.11
C GLU A 102 -17.35 17.88 -0.86
N GLY A 103 -18.56 17.71 -0.32
CA GLY A 103 -19.77 17.46 -1.11
C GLY A 103 -19.94 16.02 -1.58
N TYR A 104 -19.04 15.10 -1.18
CA TYR A 104 -19.17 13.67 -1.41
C TYR A 104 -19.08 12.84 -0.12
N ILE A 105 -19.64 11.63 -0.19
CA ILE A 105 -19.51 10.63 0.87
C ILE A 105 -18.10 10.04 0.83
N THR A 106 -17.40 10.09 1.96
CA THR A 106 -16.08 9.49 2.16
C THR A 106 -16.16 7.97 2.02
N GLN A 107 -15.19 7.37 1.34
CA GLN A 107 -15.06 5.92 1.22
C GLN A 107 -13.73 5.47 1.81
N ASP A 108 -13.81 4.61 2.82
CA ASP A 108 -12.65 4.08 3.55
C ASP A 108 -12.47 2.59 3.28
N PHE A 109 -11.26 2.09 3.58
CA PHE A 109 -10.93 0.65 3.53
C PHE A 109 -11.21 -0.03 2.18
N ILE A 110 -10.99 0.68 1.07
CA ILE A 110 -11.10 0.09 -0.27
C ILE A 110 -9.87 -0.79 -0.50
N ASP A 111 -10.06 -2.10 -0.55
CA ASP A 111 -8.99 -3.08 -0.74
C ASP A 111 -8.26 -2.91 -2.09
N VAL A 112 -6.93 -2.93 -2.07
CA VAL A 112 -6.06 -2.76 -3.22
C VAL A 112 -5.51 -4.09 -3.75
N ASN A 113 -5.56 -5.18 -2.97
CA ASN A 113 -4.79 -6.42 -3.19
C ASN A 113 -5.09 -7.22 -4.48
N LYS A 114 -5.88 -6.68 -5.42
CA LYS A 114 -6.33 -7.42 -6.62
C LYS A 114 -6.13 -6.67 -7.95
N ASN A 115 -5.91 -5.35 -7.94
CA ASN A 115 -5.90 -4.56 -9.17
C ASN A 115 -4.84 -3.46 -9.14
N GLU A 116 -4.06 -3.34 -10.21
CA GLU A 116 -3.17 -2.20 -10.45
C GLU A 116 -3.94 -0.92 -10.84
N GLN A 117 -5.23 -1.06 -11.17
CA GLN A 117 -6.12 0.04 -11.52
C GLN A 117 -7.46 -0.08 -10.79
N ILE A 118 -7.88 0.98 -10.12
CA ILE A 118 -9.13 1.00 -9.35
C ILE A 118 -9.99 2.17 -9.82
N LYS A 119 -11.24 1.90 -10.19
CA LYS A 119 -12.24 2.93 -10.47
C LYS A 119 -13.10 3.14 -9.22
N ILE A 120 -13.13 4.36 -8.71
CA ILE A 120 -13.89 4.75 -7.52
C ILE A 120 -15.01 5.67 -7.94
N ILE A 121 -16.23 5.32 -7.56
CA ILE A 121 -17.43 6.13 -7.84
C ILE A 121 -17.83 6.83 -6.55
N LEU A 122 -17.65 8.15 -6.49
CA LEU A 122 -18.08 8.96 -5.35
C LEU A 122 -19.54 9.39 -5.51
N LYS A 123 -20.30 9.19 -4.45
CA LYS A 123 -21.69 9.64 -4.34
C LYS A 123 -21.75 11.00 -3.65
N GLN A 124 -22.66 11.85 -4.10
CA GLN A 124 -22.89 13.13 -3.44
C GLN A 124 -23.43 12.91 -2.03
N GLY A 125 -23.04 13.79 -1.12
CA GLY A 125 -23.38 13.73 0.31
C GLY A 125 -22.30 14.39 1.13
N ASN A 126 -22.46 14.47 2.44
CA ASN A 126 -21.40 14.99 3.31
C ASN A 126 -21.11 13.99 4.40
N THR A 127 -19.84 13.57 4.48
CA THR A 127 -19.32 12.89 5.66
C THR A 127 -18.63 13.93 6.53
N PRO A 128 -18.93 14.02 7.84
CA PRO A 128 -18.23 14.94 8.72
C PRO A 128 -16.72 14.64 8.69
N SER A 129 -15.90 15.69 8.64
CA SER A 129 -14.44 15.54 8.58
C SER A 129 -13.94 14.83 9.85
N ARG A 130 -13.21 13.74 9.70
CA ARG A 130 -12.59 13.08 10.85
C ARG A 130 -11.36 13.86 11.33
N GLN A 131 -11.15 13.84 12.65
CA GLN A 131 -10.15 14.68 13.33
C GLN A 131 -8.70 14.21 13.12
N TYR A 132 -8.48 12.98 12.63
CA TYR A 132 -7.15 12.39 12.54
C TYR A 132 -6.63 12.32 11.10
N ALA A 133 -5.35 12.64 10.89
CA ALA A 133 -4.73 12.71 9.55
C ALA A 133 -4.77 11.39 8.75
N TYR A 134 -4.91 10.25 9.43
CA TYR A 134 -5.05 8.92 8.82
C TYR A 134 -6.49 8.53 8.49
N GLN A 135 -7.44 9.31 8.95
CA GLN A 135 -8.85 9.15 8.66
C GLN A 135 -9.22 10.16 7.59
N CYS A 136 -9.70 9.67 6.46
CA CYS A 136 -10.74 10.44 5.79
C CYS A 136 -11.97 10.50 6.73
#